data_AF-C7GA62-F1
#
_entry.id   AF-C7GA62-F1
#
_cell.length_a   1.000
_cell.length_b   1.000
_cell.length_c   1.000
_cell.angle_alpha   90.00
_cell.angle_beta   90.00
_cell.angle_gamma   90.00
#
_symmetry.space_group_name_H-M   'P 1'
#
loop_
_entity.id
_entity.type
_entity.pdbx_description
1 polymer ?
#
loop_
_entity_poly.entity_id
_entity_poly.type
_entity_poly.pdbx_seq_one_letter_code
_entity_poly.pdbx_strand_id
1 'polypeptide(L)'
;DTYVIAKTLMIQDNLRFVSFFDLDMMDLKALGRFRQKTIKQRTRLKIQLTTYVDQVFPEIQYFFKSGLHQHAVYALLKEAPSPKEIASMHMTHLANLLKVNSHGHFTKEQAKELRVLAQKSVGANDSAISIQITQTIQQIELLDSQLEKIEAEMTDIMKSTILSS
;
A
#
# COMPACT_ATOMS: atom_id res chain seq x y z
N ASP A 1 -17.79 54.51 18.34
CA ASP A 1 -17.76 53.15 18.96
C ASP A 1 -18.95 52.24 18.66
N THR A 2 -20.19 52.73 18.54
CA THR A 2 -21.36 51.89 18.20
C THR A 2 -21.24 51.17 16.85
N TYR A 3 -20.62 51.79 15.85
CA TYR A 3 -20.42 51.20 14.52
C TYR A 3 -19.48 49.99 14.53
N VAL A 4 -18.44 50.02 15.37
CA VAL A 4 -17.49 48.90 15.50
C VAL A 4 -18.16 47.73 16.23
N ILE A 5 -18.95 48.01 17.26
CA ILE A 5 -19.72 46.99 17.99
C ILE A 5 -20.78 46.37 17.09
N ALA A 6 -21.52 47.17 16.30
CA ALA A 6 -22.49 46.66 15.34
C ALA A 6 -21.84 45.83 14.23
N LYS A 7 -20.67 46.23 13.73
CA LYS A 7 -19.92 45.47 12.71
C LYS A 7 -19.35 44.17 13.27
N THR A 8 -18.87 44.17 14.52
CA THR A 8 -18.41 42.95 15.20
C THR A 8 -19.56 42.00 15.50
N LEU A 9 -20.73 42.49 15.91
CA LEU A 9 -21.96 41.70 16.07
C LEU A 9 -22.43 41.13 14.72
N MET A 10 -22.40 41.91 13.63
CA MET A 10 -22.76 41.42 12.29
C MET A 10 -21.76 40.38 11.74
N ILE A 11 -20.48 40.49 12.08
CA ILE A 11 -19.46 39.48 11.75
C ILE A 11 -19.64 38.22 12.62
N GLN A 12 -19.97 38.38 13.91
CA GLN A 12 -20.32 37.27 14.80
C GLN A 12 -21.64 36.58 14.38
N ASP A 13 -22.59 37.33 13.84
CA ASP A 13 -23.85 36.82 13.29
C ASP A 13 -23.65 36.05 11.99
N ASN A 14 -22.59 36.35 11.24
CA ASN A 14 -22.16 35.58 10.07
C ASN A 14 -21.21 34.42 10.43
N LEU A 15 -20.66 34.42 11.65
CA LEU A 15 -19.97 33.27 12.26
C LEU A 15 -20.97 32.29 12.91
N ARG A 16 -22.28 32.56 12.83
CA ARG A 16 -23.33 31.71 13.41
C ARG A 16 -23.45 30.42 12.61
N PHE A 17 -22.97 29.37 13.27
CA PHE A 17 -23.22 27.96 13.04
C PHE A 17 -22.56 27.39 11.79
N VAL A 18 -21.28 27.04 11.93
CA VAL A 18 -20.81 25.82 11.26
C VAL A 18 -21.68 24.69 11.79
N SER A 19 -22.60 24.20 10.97
CA SER A 19 -23.44 23.07 11.36
C SER A 19 -22.58 21.81 11.48
N PHE A 20 -23.05 20.80 12.21
CA PHE A 20 -22.37 19.49 12.22
C PHE A 20 -22.16 18.97 10.79
N PHE A 21 -23.10 19.24 9.89
CA PHE A 21 -23.00 18.94 8.46
C PHE A 21 -21.84 19.69 7.76
N ASP A 22 -21.61 20.96 8.08
CA ASP A 22 -20.49 21.73 7.51
C ASP A 22 -19.13 21.23 8.03
N LEU A 23 -19.06 20.82 9.30
CA LEU A 23 -17.87 20.17 9.88
C LEU A 23 -17.60 18.82 9.20
N ASP A 24 -18.59 17.95 9.09
CA ASP A 24 -18.50 16.66 8.40
C ASP A 24 -18.04 16.84 6.94
N MET A 25 -18.56 17.85 6.24
CA MET A 25 -18.17 18.14 4.86
C MET A 25 -16.73 18.66 4.76
N MET A 26 -16.28 19.47 5.73
CA MET A 26 -14.89 19.93 5.81
C MET A 26 -13.93 18.75 6.05
N ASP A 27 -14.27 17.86 6.97
CA ASP A 27 -13.49 16.67 7.32
C ASP A 27 -13.44 15.69 6.14
N LEU A 28 -14.57 15.43 5.48
CA LEU A 28 -14.61 14.59 4.28
C LEU A 28 -13.74 15.14 3.15
N LYS A 29 -13.71 16.47 2.95
CA LYS A 29 -12.81 17.11 1.97
C LYS A 29 -11.34 16.99 2.37
N ALA A 30 -11.02 17.08 3.66
CA ALA A 30 -9.66 16.90 4.15
C ALA A 30 -9.20 15.45 3.96
N LEU A 31 -10.00 14.47 4.40
CA LEU A 31 -9.76 13.04 4.23
C LEU A 31 -9.67 12.64 2.76
N GLY A 32 -10.53 13.18 1.88
CA GLY A 32 -10.47 12.94 0.45
C GLY A 32 -9.15 13.40 -0.19
N ARG A 33 -8.65 14.58 0.21
CA ARG A 33 -7.33 15.08 -0.24
C ARG A 33 -6.19 14.22 0.33
N PHE A 34 -6.29 13.83 1.59
CA PHE A 34 -5.30 12.96 2.23
C PHE A 34 -5.23 11.60 1.53
N ARG A 35 -6.38 10.95 1.30
CA ARG A 35 -6.51 9.72 0.50
C ARG A 35 -5.81 9.84 -0.85
N GLN A 36 -6.08 10.92 -1.61
CA GLN A 36 -5.45 11.11 -2.92
C GLN A 36 -3.92 11.25 -2.81
N LYS A 37 -3.42 11.94 -1.78
CA LYS A 37 -1.98 12.06 -1.52
C LYS A 37 -1.36 10.70 -1.20
N THR A 38 -1.98 9.92 -0.34
CA THR A 38 -1.53 8.58 0.06
C THR A 38 -1.53 7.61 -1.12
N ILE A 39 -2.57 7.63 -1.98
CA ILE A 39 -2.60 6.84 -3.23
C ILE A 39 -1.41 7.20 -4.13
N LYS A 40 -1.13 8.49 -4.33
CA LYS A 40 0.01 8.92 -5.18
C LYS A 40 1.34 8.42 -4.63
N GLN A 41 1.54 8.46 -3.31
CA GLN A 41 2.74 7.93 -2.66
C GLN A 41 2.87 6.42 -2.86
N ARG A 42 1.79 5.67 -2.61
CA ARG A 42 1.75 4.21 -2.81
C ARG A 42 2.07 3.83 -4.25
N THR A 43 1.48 4.54 -5.24
CA THR A 43 1.75 4.27 -6.66
C THR A 43 3.22 4.49 -7.00
N ARG A 44 3.86 5.54 -6.47
CA ARG A 44 5.29 5.78 -6.67
C ARG A 44 6.15 4.65 -6.11
N LEU A 45 5.87 4.20 -4.89
CA LEU A 45 6.60 3.09 -4.28
C LEU A 45 6.39 1.78 -5.04
N LYS A 46 5.18 1.51 -5.54
CA LYS A 46 4.91 0.33 -6.38
C LYS A 46 5.75 0.33 -7.66
N ILE A 47 5.84 1.48 -8.33
CA ILE A 47 6.70 1.63 -9.53
C ILE A 47 8.18 1.41 -9.17
N GLN A 48 8.65 2.03 -8.08
CA GLN A 48 10.04 1.86 -7.62
C GLN A 48 10.35 0.40 -7.28
N LEU A 49 9.45 -0.29 -6.58
CA LEU A 49 9.58 -1.71 -6.27
C LEU A 49 9.74 -2.55 -7.54
N THR A 50 8.90 -2.31 -8.57
CA THR A 50 9.04 -2.98 -9.86
C THR A 50 10.42 -2.74 -10.47
N THR A 51 10.91 -1.49 -10.47
CA THR A 51 12.25 -1.17 -10.97
C THR A 51 13.37 -1.91 -10.21
N TYR A 52 13.30 -1.97 -8.89
CA TYR A 52 14.29 -2.68 -8.08
C TYR A 52 14.26 -4.20 -8.35
N VAL A 53 13.07 -4.77 -8.45
CA VAL A 53 12.90 -6.18 -8.75
C VAL A 53 13.36 -6.50 -10.17
N ASP A 54 13.13 -5.63 -11.16
CA ASP A 54 13.63 -5.82 -12.52
C ASP A 54 15.17 -5.82 -12.58
N GLN A 55 15.85 -5.11 -11.68
CA GLN A 55 17.31 -5.10 -11.59
C GLN A 55 17.87 -6.38 -10.93
N VAL A 56 17.20 -6.88 -9.90
CA VAL A 56 17.69 -7.99 -9.07
C VAL A 56 17.17 -9.35 -9.55
N PHE A 57 15.97 -9.41 -10.11
CA PHE A 57 15.32 -10.64 -10.55
C PHE A 57 14.27 -10.39 -11.66
N PRO A 58 14.67 -9.97 -12.88
CA PRO A 58 13.75 -9.60 -13.95
C PRO A 58 12.78 -10.73 -14.36
N GLU A 59 13.19 -11.99 -14.20
CA GLU A 59 12.36 -13.13 -14.60
C GLU A 59 11.14 -13.34 -13.69
N ILE A 60 11.16 -12.81 -12.46
CA ILE A 60 10.09 -13.00 -11.48
C ILE A 60 8.77 -12.40 -11.97
N GLN A 61 8.82 -11.26 -12.67
CA GLN A 61 7.62 -10.59 -13.18
C GLN A 61 6.87 -11.47 -14.20
N TYR A 62 7.59 -12.24 -15.00
CA TYR A 62 7.00 -13.15 -15.99
C TYR A 62 6.43 -14.42 -15.34
N PHE A 63 7.00 -14.84 -14.21
CA PHE A 63 6.52 -16.00 -13.46
C PHE A 63 5.17 -15.74 -12.80
N PHE A 64 5.00 -14.57 -12.18
CA PHE A 64 3.76 -14.17 -11.52
C PHE A 64 2.79 -13.54 -12.53
N LYS A 65 1.99 -14.35 -13.23
CA LYS A 65 1.01 -13.90 -14.24
C LYS A 65 0.01 -12.83 -13.73
N SER A 66 -0.33 -12.86 -12.44
CA SER A 66 -1.24 -11.87 -11.83
C SER A 66 -0.52 -10.61 -11.30
N GLY A 67 0.78 -10.46 -11.58
CA GLY A 67 1.60 -9.29 -11.27
C GLY A 67 2.42 -9.39 -9.98
N LEU A 68 3.35 -8.45 -9.81
CA LEU A 68 4.29 -8.37 -8.68
C LEU A 68 3.63 -7.98 -7.35
N HIS A 69 2.49 -7.30 -7.39
CA HIS A 69 1.84 -6.71 -6.21
C HIS A 69 0.85 -7.66 -5.51
N GLN A 70 1.18 -8.96 -5.51
CA GLN A 70 0.42 -9.98 -4.78
C GLN A 70 1.02 -10.20 -3.39
N HIS A 71 0.17 -10.53 -2.42
CA HIS A 71 0.60 -10.77 -1.04
C HIS A 71 1.67 -11.89 -0.94
N ALA A 72 1.51 -12.97 -1.71
CA ALA A 72 2.50 -14.05 -1.77
C ALA A 72 3.88 -13.60 -2.26
N VAL A 73 3.92 -12.68 -3.24
CA VAL A 73 5.17 -12.15 -3.78
C VAL A 73 5.83 -11.21 -2.76
N TYR A 74 5.04 -10.37 -2.10
CA TYR A 74 5.53 -9.52 -1.01
C TYR A 74 6.07 -10.32 0.16
N ALA A 75 5.38 -11.39 0.58
CA ALA A 75 5.87 -12.30 1.61
C ALA A 75 7.20 -12.95 1.21
N LEU A 76 7.30 -13.44 -0.02
CA LEU A 76 8.53 -14.02 -0.56
C LEU A 76 9.68 -13.01 -0.57
N LEU A 77 9.48 -11.83 -1.16
CA LEU A 77 10.52 -10.81 -1.30
C LEU A 77 10.94 -10.17 0.03
N LYS A 78 10.10 -10.23 1.06
CA LYS A 78 10.47 -9.82 2.42
C LYS A 78 11.43 -10.82 3.09
N GLU A 79 11.31 -12.11 2.80
CA GLU A 79 12.19 -13.14 3.35
C GLU A 79 13.41 -13.41 2.47
N ALA A 80 13.25 -13.31 1.16
CA ALA A 80 14.27 -13.59 0.15
C ALA A 80 14.17 -12.56 -0.99
N PRO A 81 14.72 -11.34 -0.79
CA PRO A 81 14.68 -10.27 -1.78
C PRO A 81 15.56 -10.53 -3.02
N SER A 82 16.55 -11.42 -2.92
CA SER A 82 17.43 -11.78 -4.05
C SER A 82 17.16 -13.18 -4.63
N PRO A 83 17.44 -13.41 -5.93
CA PRO A 83 17.29 -14.74 -6.53
C PRO A 83 18.20 -15.78 -5.86
N LYS A 84 19.37 -15.37 -5.35
CA LYS A 84 20.26 -16.28 -4.59
C LYS A 84 19.62 -16.76 -3.30
N GLU A 85 18.96 -15.88 -2.55
CA GLU A 85 18.24 -16.25 -1.33
C GLU A 85 17.05 -17.16 -1.63
N ILE A 86 16.32 -16.89 -2.71
CA ILE A 86 15.21 -17.76 -3.15
C ILE A 86 15.74 -19.15 -3.56
N ALA A 87 16.88 -19.20 -4.25
CA ALA A 87 17.51 -20.45 -4.67
C ALA A 87 18.05 -21.28 -3.49
N SER A 88 18.57 -20.62 -2.45
CA SER A 88 19.12 -21.26 -1.25
C SER A 88 18.05 -21.68 -0.25
N MET A 89 16.86 -21.08 -0.29
CA MET A 89 15.73 -21.39 0.58
C MET A 89 15.29 -22.86 0.46
N HIS A 90 14.89 -23.44 1.59
CA HIS A 90 14.44 -24.84 1.63
C HIS A 90 13.09 -24.99 0.90
N MET A 91 12.97 -26.03 0.06
CA MET A 91 11.80 -26.24 -0.80
C MET A 91 10.48 -26.33 -0.02
N THR A 92 10.48 -27.01 1.13
CA THR A 92 9.28 -27.10 1.99
C THR A 92 8.87 -25.73 2.54
N HIS A 93 9.84 -24.88 2.88
CA HIS A 93 9.57 -23.53 3.39
C HIS A 93 9.04 -22.64 2.27
N LEU A 94 9.71 -22.62 1.11
CA LEU A 94 9.28 -21.85 -0.06
C LEU A 94 7.86 -22.24 -0.51
N ALA A 95 7.56 -23.54 -0.60
CA ALA A 95 6.24 -24.02 -0.99
C ALA A 95 5.16 -23.66 0.03
N ASN A 96 5.46 -23.76 1.34
CA ASN A 96 4.51 -23.38 2.38
C ASN A 96 4.27 -21.86 2.39
N LEU A 97 5.34 -21.05 2.28
CA LEU A 97 5.26 -19.59 2.23
C LEU A 97 4.35 -19.13 1.09
N LEU A 98 4.58 -19.64 -0.12
CA LEU A 98 3.75 -19.31 -1.27
C LEU A 98 2.32 -19.83 -1.11
N LYS A 99 2.13 -21.08 -0.66
CA LYS A 99 0.80 -21.68 -0.50
C LYS A 99 -0.07 -20.91 0.50
N VAL A 100 0.49 -20.56 1.67
CA VAL A 100 -0.24 -19.83 2.73
C VAL A 100 -0.59 -18.42 2.27
N ASN A 101 0.38 -17.68 1.72
CA ASN A 101 0.17 -16.28 1.35
C ASN A 101 -0.59 -16.09 0.02
N SER A 102 -0.81 -17.17 -0.75
CA SER A 102 -1.61 -17.16 -1.98
C SER A 102 -2.97 -17.84 -1.83
N HIS A 103 -3.39 -18.20 -0.62
CA HIS A 103 -4.66 -18.91 -0.39
C HIS A 103 -4.77 -20.23 -1.19
N GLY A 104 -3.64 -20.92 -1.40
CA GLY A 104 -3.59 -22.18 -2.13
C GLY A 104 -3.50 -22.08 -3.65
N HIS A 105 -3.43 -20.87 -4.22
CA HIS A 105 -3.23 -20.69 -5.67
C HIS A 105 -1.83 -21.11 -6.14
N PHE A 106 -0.82 -21.03 -5.27
CA PHE A 106 0.52 -21.51 -5.56
C PHE A 106 0.70 -22.97 -5.17
N THR A 107 1.03 -23.79 -6.17
CA THR A 107 1.33 -25.21 -5.98
C THR A 107 2.80 -25.44 -5.63
N LYS A 108 3.11 -26.66 -5.15
CA LYS A 108 4.49 -27.06 -4.84
C LYS A 108 5.34 -27.12 -6.11
N GLU A 109 4.74 -27.46 -7.24
CA GLU A 109 5.34 -27.49 -8.56
C GLU A 109 5.77 -26.09 -8.99
N GLN A 110 4.91 -25.08 -8.80
CA GLN A 110 5.25 -23.68 -9.07
C GLN A 110 6.37 -23.19 -8.14
N ALA A 111 6.37 -23.55 -6.86
CA ALA A 111 7.48 -23.23 -5.97
C ALA A 111 8.81 -23.84 -6.46
N LYS A 112 8.77 -25.06 -7.02
CA LYS A 112 9.94 -25.70 -7.62
C LYS A 112 10.42 -24.99 -8.88
N GLU A 113 9.50 -24.61 -9.77
CA GLU A 113 9.82 -23.84 -10.97
C GLU A 113 10.44 -22.49 -10.62
N LEU A 114 9.88 -21.78 -9.64
CA LEU A 114 10.42 -20.51 -9.16
C LEU A 114 11.84 -20.65 -8.63
N ARG A 115 12.13 -21.72 -7.87
CA ARG A 115 13.49 -21.98 -7.38
C ARG A 115 14.48 -22.24 -8.53
N VAL A 116 14.06 -23.01 -9.54
CA VAL A 116 14.89 -23.26 -10.74
C VAL A 116 15.11 -21.97 -11.53
N LEU A 117 14.10 -21.12 -11.62
CA LEU A 117 14.20 -19.80 -12.26
C LEU A 117 15.21 -18.91 -11.52
N ALA A 118 15.13 -18.88 -10.18
CA ALA A 118 16.04 -18.13 -9.33
C ALA A 118 17.49 -18.62 -9.46
N GLN A 119 17.71 -19.93 -9.58
CA GLN A 119 19.04 -20.52 -9.82
C GLN A 119 19.64 -20.13 -11.17
N LYS A 120 18.80 -19.86 -12.17
CA LYS A 120 19.20 -19.49 -13.54
C LYS A 120 19.10 -18.00 -13.82
N SER A 121 18.73 -17.18 -12.82
CA SER A 121 18.47 -15.77 -13.02
C SER A 121 19.74 -15.03 -13.41
N VAL A 122 19.60 -14.09 -14.34
CA VAL A 122 20.68 -13.17 -14.75
C VAL A 122 20.79 -11.93 -13.86
N GLY A 123 19.95 -11.84 -12.83
CA GLY A 123 19.84 -10.67 -11.96
C GLY A 123 21.07 -10.39 -11.10
N ALA A 124 21.26 -9.11 -10.76
CA ALA A 124 22.37 -8.66 -9.95
C ALA A 124 22.11 -8.95 -8.45
N ASN A 125 23.15 -9.37 -7.74
CA ASN A 125 23.08 -9.55 -6.29
C ASN A 125 23.65 -8.30 -5.61
N ASP A 126 22.82 -7.27 -5.53
CA ASP A 126 23.13 -6.06 -4.78
C ASP A 126 22.39 -6.09 -3.43
N SER A 127 23.17 -6.13 -2.34
CA SER A 127 22.61 -6.12 -1.00
C SER A 127 21.87 -4.82 -0.67
N ALA A 128 22.28 -3.69 -1.25
CA ALA A 128 21.61 -2.41 -1.06
C ALA A 128 20.22 -2.43 -1.72
N ILE A 129 20.11 -2.93 -2.95
CA ILE A 129 18.82 -3.05 -3.65
C ILE A 129 17.93 -4.06 -2.93
N SER A 130 18.49 -5.15 -2.41
CA SER A 130 17.75 -6.16 -1.63
C SER A 130 17.11 -5.57 -0.36
N ILE A 131 17.85 -4.70 0.35
CA ILE A 131 17.32 -3.94 1.48
C ILE A 131 16.22 -2.97 1.02
N GLN A 132 16.43 -2.26 -0.09
CA GLN A 132 15.44 -1.34 -0.66
C GLN A 132 14.14 -2.04 -1.03
N ILE A 133 14.20 -3.25 -1.62
CA ILE A 133 13.01 -4.07 -1.94
C ILE A 133 12.20 -4.34 -0.67
N THR A 134 12.85 -4.87 0.36
CA THR A 134 12.19 -5.23 1.63
C THR A 134 11.56 -4.00 2.29
N GLN A 135 12.30 -2.90 2.38
CA GLN A 135 11.81 -1.64 2.96
C GLN A 135 10.66 -1.03 2.15
N THR A 136 10.73 -1.09 0.82
CA THR A 136 9.69 -0.54 -0.05
C THR A 136 8.39 -1.34 0.10
N ILE A 137 8.46 -2.67 0.21
CA ILE A 137 7.29 -3.52 0.46
C ILE A 137 6.63 -3.14 1.79
N GLN A 138 7.41 -3.01 2.87
CA GLN A 138 6.89 -2.61 4.18
C GLN A 138 6.21 -1.23 4.15
N GLN A 139 6.78 -0.27 3.41
CA GLN A 139 6.16 1.05 3.23
C GLN A 139 4.85 0.97 2.44
N ILE A 140 4.77 0.12 1.41
CA ILE A 140 3.54 -0.10 0.66
C ILE A 140 2.46 -0.69 1.58
N GLU A 141 2.78 -1.72 2.35
CA GLU A 141 1.84 -2.35 3.30
C GLU A 141 1.35 -1.37 4.36
N LEU A 142 2.23 -0.49 4.86
CA LEU A 142 1.85 0.58 5.79
C LEU A 142 0.87 1.56 5.14
N LEU A 143 1.13 2.01 3.91
CA LEU A 143 0.24 2.93 3.19
C LEU A 143 -1.10 2.27 2.85
N ASP A 144 -1.12 0.97 2.55
CA ASP A 144 -2.35 0.21 2.33
C ASP A 144 -3.22 0.19 3.60
N SER A 145 -2.63 -0.13 4.76
CA SER A 145 -3.35 -0.07 6.05
C SER A 145 -3.82 1.34 6.41
N GLN A 146 -3.02 2.37 6.11
CA GLN A 146 -3.44 3.77 6.31
C GLN A 146 -4.60 4.15 5.40
N LEU A 147 -4.61 3.70 4.14
CA LEU A 147 -5.71 3.94 3.21
C LEU A 147 -7.00 3.28 3.68
N GLU A 148 -6.94 2.03 4.17
CA GLU A 148 -8.10 1.33 4.74
C GLU A 148 -8.70 2.11 5.91
N LYS A 149 -7.86 2.65 6.80
CA LYS A 149 -8.33 3.48 7.93
C LYS A 149 -9.02 4.77 7.46
N ILE A 150 -8.42 5.46 6.49
CA ILE A 150 -9.02 6.68 5.92
C ILE A 150 -10.36 6.37 5.27
N GLU A 151 -10.46 5.27 4.51
CA GLU A 151 -11.70 4.87 3.84
C GLU A 151 -12.79 4.44 4.84
N ALA A 152 -12.41 3.79 5.93
CA ALA A 152 -13.34 3.47 7.03
C ALA A 152 -13.87 4.75 7.71
N GLU A 153 -13.00 5.69 8.04
CA GLU A 153 -13.38 6.96 8.67
C GLU A 153 -14.28 7.82 7.76
N MET A 154 -13.96 7.90 6.47
CA MET A 154 -14.82 8.56 5.48
C MET A 154 -16.21 7.89 5.39
N THR A 155 -16.26 6.56 5.46
CA THR A 155 -17.53 5.81 5.42
C THR A 155 -18.38 6.08 6.67
N ASP A 156 -17.75 6.18 7.84
CA ASP A 156 -18.45 6.45 9.09
C ASP A 156 -18.99 7.89 9.15
N ILE A 157 -18.22 8.89 8.71
CA ILE A 157 -18.71 10.27 8.56
C ILE A 157 -19.90 10.29 7.61
N MET A 158 -19.80 9.68 6.42
CA MET A 158 -20.91 9.63 5.45
C MET A 158 -22.18 8.99 6.04
N LYS A 159 -22.06 7.91 6.83
CA LYS A 159 -23.22 7.29 7.50
C LYS A 159 -23.84 8.24 8.53
N SER A 160 -23.01 8.91 9.34
CA SER A 160 -23.49 9.84 10.36
C SER A 160 -24.25 11.01 9.75
N THR A 161 -23.74 11.57 8.64
CA THR A 161 -24.37 12.68 7.92
C THR A 161 -25.70 12.29 7.27
N ILE A 162 -25.82 11.07 6.72
CA ILE A 162 -27.08 10.56 6.13
C ILE A 162 -28.14 10.28 7.21
N LEU A 163 -27.73 9.80 8.39
CA LEU A 163 -28.65 9.49 9.50
C LEU A 163 -29.14 10.75 10.24
N SER A 164 -28.40 11.86 10.15
CA SER A 164 -28.76 13.16 10.74
C SER A 164 -29.55 14.09 9.80
N SER A 165 -29.72 13.70 8.53
CA SER A 165 -30.45 14.45 7.49
C SER A 165 -31.88 13.93 7.34
#